data_AF-A0A956P3X3-F1
#
_entry.id   AF-A0A956P3X3-F1
#
_cell.length_a   1.000
_cell.length_b   1.000
_cell.length_c   1.000
_cell.angle_alpha   90.00
_cell.angle_beta   90.00
_cell.angle_gamma   90.00
#
_symmetry.space_group_name_H-M   'P 1'
#
loop_
_entity.id
_entity.type
_entity.pdbx_description
1 polymer ?
#
loop_
_entity_poly.entity_id
_entity_poly.type
_entity_poly.pdbx_seq_one_letter_code
_entity_poly.pdbx_strand_id
1 'polypeptide(L)'
;VLALKAADGSSAYYYGVVKTTYSSGVAGIGYVGGGARTALGWDRLPSASGVMAHEIGHNMGRSHVACGGPSNPDPNFPYANGSIGIWGLDVPALSLRNPSTYKDLMSYCGPEWVSDYTWAAMLGYRQGGPNNLVAGGSASRRGLLVWGRITPNGLVLEPAFAVDAPPTPVRPGPHRVELRAADGTVLGFRQFATELHSDLPTGTEEAFAFVMPLEPGLETRLASVQVRAGGRVQERRVGTGAKRQPAPSLRARGAGASTLEWDATDYPMVLVREAGSGRIVSFARGGTLAVPARTGSLRLTFSDGVRTVERAVDVP
;
A
#
# COMPACT_ATOMS: atom_id res chain seq x y z
N VAL A 1 3.01 -0.34 0.03
CA VAL A 1 2.24 0.68 0.78
C VAL A 1 0.82 0.20 1.08
N LEU A 2 0.08 -0.36 0.12
CA LEU A 2 -1.28 -0.89 0.35
C LEU A 2 -1.40 -1.86 1.55
N ALA A 3 -0.50 -2.85 1.64
CA ALA A 3 -0.47 -3.79 2.77
C ALA A 3 -0.16 -3.13 4.12
N LEU A 4 0.68 -2.10 4.12
CA LEU A 4 0.99 -1.34 5.34
C LEU A 4 -0.24 -0.59 5.83
N LYS A 5 -0.95 0.11 4.93
CA LYS A 5 -2.22 0.77 5.28
C LYS A 5 -3.28 -0.22 5.80
N ALA A 6 -3.42 -1.37 5.14
CA ALA A 6 -4.36 -2.40 5.55
C ALA A 6 -4.04 -2.95 6.96
N ALA A 7 -2.75 -3.20 7.23
CA ALA A 7 -2.27 -3.67 8.52
C ALA A 7 -2.29 -2.61 9.63
N ASP A 8 -2.21 -1.33 9.29
CA ASP A 8 -2.41 -0.22 10.21
C ASP A 8 -3.90 0.01 10.55
N GLY A 9 -4.82 -0.51 9.72
CA GLY A 9 -6.25 -0.27 9.89
C GLY A 9 -6.66 1.20 9.70
N SER A 10 -5.81 1.99 9.03
CA SER A 10 -5.94 3.45 8.96
C SER A 10 -6.79 3.92 7.78
N SER A 11 -7.50 5.04 7.99
CA SER A 11 -8.21 5.80 6.97
C SER A 11 -7.35 6.92 6.35
N ALA A 12 -6.12 7.11 6.83
CA ALA A 12 -5.19 8.11 6.30
C ALA A 12 -4.75 7.80 4.86
N TYR A 13 -4.18 8.81 4.21
CA TYR A 13 -3.46 8.66 2.96
C TYR A 13 -2.04 8.19 3.24
N TYR A 14 -1.53 7.26 2.44
CA TYR A 14 -0.17 6.76 2.56
C TYR A 14 0.59 7.01 1.27
N TYR A 15 1.74 7.66 1.38
CA TYR A 15 2.66 7.87 0.27
C TYR A 15 3.98 7.14 0.58
N GLY A 16 4.41 6.27 -0.32
CA GLY A 16 5.72 5.63 -0.21
C GLY A 16 6.74 6.28 -1.14
N VAL A 17 7.94 6.48 -0.62
CA VAL A 17 9.07 7.01 -1.40
C VAL A 17 9.99 5.86 -1.78
N VAL A 18 10.36 5.76 -3.04
CA VAL A 18 11.19 4.69 -3.59
C VAL A 18 12.48 5.26 -4.14
N LYS A 19 13.62 4.74 -3.69
CA LYS A 19 14.91 5.05 -4.31
C LYS A 19 15.05 4.30 -5.62
N THR A 20 15.14 5.02 -6.73
CA THR A 20 15.22 4.44 -8.07
C THR A 20 16.64 4.51 -8.64
N THR A 21 17.03 3.52 -9.44
CA THR A 21 18.33 3.52 -10.16
C THR A 21 18.29 4.24 -11.49
N TYR A 22 17.08 4.48 -12.04
CA TYR A 22 16.84 5.19 -13.29
C TYR A 22 16.37 6.62 -13.04
N SER A 23 16.55 7.51 -14.02
CA SER A 23 16.22 8.95 -13.94
C SER A 23 15.06 9.40 -14.84
N SER A 24 14.43 8.49 -15.58
CA SER A 24 13.29 8.77 -16.45
C SER A 24 12.37 7.55 -16.56
N GLY A 25 11.11 7.76 -16.98
CA GLY A 25 10.08 6.74 -17.05
C GLY A 25 9.01 6.93 -15.97
N VAL A 26 8.50 5.83 -15.42
CA VAL A 26 7.47 5.84 -14.37
C VAL A 26 8.06 6.45 -13.09
N ALA A 27 7.63 7.66 -12.74
CA ALA A 27 8.13 8.38 -11.58
C ALA A 27 7.28 8.12 -10.32
N GLY A 28 6.00 7.77 -10.51
CA GLY A 28 5.05 7.46 -9.46
C GLY A 28 3.91 6.58 -9.96
N ILE A 29 3.15 6.04 -9.01
CA ILE A 29 1.94 5.25 -9.24
C ILE A 29 0.93 5.55 -8.13
N GLY A 30 -0.31 5.87 -8.51
CA GLY A 30 -1.40 6.25 -7.61
C GLY A 30 -2.69 5.49 -7.90
N TYR A 31 -3.33 4.95 -6.84
CA TYR A 31 -4.69 4.43 -7.00
C TYR A 31 -5.70 5.56 -7.14
N VAL A 32 -6.65 5.41 -8.07
CA VAL A 32 -7.65 6.43 -8.39
C VAL A 32 -8.85 6.31 -7.44
N GLY A 33 -8.98 7.28 -6.53
CA GLY A 33 -10.07 7.36 -5.56
C GLY A 33 -10.18 6.11 -4.65
N GLY A 34 -11.40 5.88 -4.16
CA GLY A 34 -11.75 4.66 -3.43
C GLY A 34 -11.12 4.51 -2.04
N GLY A 35 -11.03 3.26 -1.59
CA GLY A 35 -10.56 2.88 -0.25
C GLY A 35 -9.04 2.74 -0.14
N ALA A 36 -8.35 2.59 -1.28
CA ALA A 36 -6.90 2.37 -1.34
C ALA A 36 -6.13 3.51 -0.69
N ARG A 37 -6.34 4.77 -1.13
CA ARG A 37 -5.67 5.98 -0.58
C ARG A 37 -4.15 5.80 -0.41
N THR A 38 -3.54 5.08 -1.34
CA THR A 38 -2.08 4.88 -1.34
C THR A 38 -1.49 5.29 -2.67
N ALA A 39 -0.29 5.86 -2.61
CA ALA A 39 0.50 6.24 -3.76
C ALA A 39 1.99 5.92 -3.50
N LEU A 40 2.77 5.90 -4.57
CA LEU A 40 4.20 5.70 -4.58
C LEU A 40 4.85 6.74 -5.49
N GLY A 41 6.03 7.22 -5.15
CA GLY A 41 6.86 7.96 -6.09
C GLY A 41 8.33 7.90 -5.74
N TRP A 42 9.17 8.36 -6.67
CA TRP A 42 10.62 8.31 -6.51
C TRP A 42 11.19 9.35 -5.54
N ASP A 43 12.43 9.18 -5.10
CA ASP A 43 13.16 10.10 -4.20
C ASP A 43 13.93 11.22 -4.91
N ARG A 44 13.65 11.47 -6.21
CA ARG A 44 14.44 12.37 -7.06
C ARG A 44 13.95 13.81 -7.02
N LEU A 45 14.63 14.66 -6.26
CA LEU A 45 14.41 16.11 -6.31
C LEU A 45 15.01 16.73 -7.59
N PRO A 46 14.41 17.82 -8.11
CA PRO A 46 13.26 18.54 -7.57
C PRO A 46 11.89 17.96 -7.97
N SER A 47 11.81 16.97 -8.86
CA SER A 47 10.53 16.48 -9.40
C SER A 47 9.70 15.66 -8.41
N ALA A 48 10.32 15.04 -7.40
CA ALA A 48 9.64 14.16 -6.44
C ALA A 48 8.45 14.81 -5.72
N SER A 49 8.50 16.13 -5.44
CA SER A 49 7.38 16.83 -4.82
C SER A 49 6.19 16.98 -5.75
N GLY A 50 6.43 17.24 -7.04
CA GLY A 50 5.42 17.31 -8.09
C GLY A 50 4.75 15.96 -8.30
N VAL A 51 5.56 14.91 -8.42
CA VAL A 51 5.09 13.52 -8.49
C VAL A 51 4.22 13.19 -7.28
N MET A 52 4.66 13.49 -6.07
CA MET A 52 3.84 13.24 -4.87
C MET A 52 2.47 13.92 -4.96
N ALA A 53 2.43 15.18 -5.38
CA ALA A 53 1.18 15.92 -5.54
C ALA A 53 0.28 15.30 -6.63
N HIS A 54 0.86 14.88 -7.75
CA HIS A 54 0.18 14.19 -8.85
C HIS A 54 -0.47 12.88 -8.37
N GLU A 55 0.30 12.01 -7.73
CA GLU A 55 -0.20 10.70 -7.28
C GLU A 55 -1.26 10.82 -6.16
N ILE A 56 -1.13 11.83 -5.30
CA ILE A 56 -2.16 12.15 -4.30
C ILE A 56 -3.44 12.67 -4.99
N GLY A 57 -3.31 13.39 -6.09
CA GLY A 57 -4.43 13.76 -6.96
C GLY A 57 -5.22 12.54 -7.41
N HIS A 58 -4.55 11.46 -7.83
CA HIS A 58 -5.22 10.19 -8.14
C HIS A 58 -5.97 9.65 -6.94
N ASN A 59 -5.38 9.62 -5.74
CA ASN A 59 -6.10 9.17 -4.54
C ASN A 59 -7.36 9.99 -4.20
N MET A 60 -7.48 11.21 -4.73
CA MET A 60 -8.67 12.07 -4.62
C MET A 60 -9.59 11.99 -5.85
N GLY A 61 -9.48 10.91 -6.62
CA GLY A 61 -10.38 10.59 -7.74
C GLY A 61 -10.06 11.33 -9.03
N ARG A 62 -8.88 11.92 -9.17
CA ARG A 62 -8.49 12.62 -10.39
C ARG A 62 -7.92 11.66 -11.42
N SER A 63 -8.38 11.78 -12.66
CA SER A 63 -7.75 11.19 -13.84
C SER A 63 -6.77 12.19 -14.47
N HIS A 64 -5.91 11.70 -15.36
CA HIS A 64 -4.97 12.54 -16.10
C HIS A 64 -5.66 13.63 -16.93
N VAL A 65 -4.96 14.72 -17.19
CA VAL A 65 -5.39 15.81 -18.08
C VAL A 65 -4.66 15.71 -19.41
N ALA A 66 -5.34 15.96 -20.53
CA ALA A 66 -4.84 15.82 -21.89
C ALA A 66 -3.71 16.83 -22.25
N CYS A 67 -2.51 16.61 -21.72
CA CYS A 67 -1.26 17.28 -22.12
C CYS A 67 -0.07 16.35 -21.82
N GLY A 68 0.83 16.19 -22.78
CA GLY A 68 2.01 15.31 -22.64
C GLY A 68 1.73 13.83 -22.91
N GLY A 69 0.61 13.52 -23.57
CA GLY A 69 0.26 12.18 -24.03
C GLY A 69 -0.12 11.15 -22.95
N PRO A 70 -0.83 11.50 -21.86
CA PRO A 70 -1.31 10.49 -20.93
C PRO A 70 -2.35 9.59 -21.59
N SER A 71 -2.43 8.35 -21.11
CA SER A 71 -3.51 7.44 -21.48
C SER A 71 -4.82 7.85 -20.79
N ASN A 72 -5.94 7.71 -21.49
CA ASN A 72 -7.30 7.92 -20.97
C ASN A 72 -7.48 9.24 -20.19
N PRO A 73 -7.20 10.42 -20.79
CA PRO A 73 -7.39 11.70 -20.12
C PRO A 73 -8.86 11.94 -19.75
N ASP A 74 -9.10 12.74 -18.71
CA ASP A 74 -10.43 13.16 -18.26
C ASP A 74 -11.15 13.90 -19.40
N PRO A 75 -12.22 13.32 -19.98
CA PRO A 75 -12.94 13.94 -21.09
C PRO A 75 -13.70 15.21 -20.67
N ASN A 76 -13.90 15.42 -19.37
CA ASN A 76 -14.62 16.58 -18.85
C ASN A 76 -13.69 17.76 -18.50
N PHE A 77 -12.37 17.60 -18.62
CA PHE A 77 -11.44 18.68 -18.34
C PHE A 77 -11.67 19.83 -19.35
N PRO A 78 -12.01 21.05 -18.89
CA PRO A 78 -12.57 22.07 -19.77
C PRO A 78 -11.51 22.88 -20.53
N TYR A 79 -10.25 22.81 -20.12
CA TYR A 79 -9.20 23.69 -20.66
C TYR A 79 -8.34 22.98 -21.69
N ALA A 80 -8.14 23.64 -22.83
CA ALA A 80 -7.28 23.14 -23.89
C ALA A 80 -5.83 23.01 -23.42
N ASN A 81 -5.13 21.98 -23.91
CA ASN A 81 -3.69 21.79 -23.72
C ASN A 81 -3.26 21.84 -22.23
N GLY A 82 -4.12 21.33 -21.35
CA GLY A 82 -3.88 21.23 -19.91
C GLY A 82 -3.70 22.57 -19.18
N SER A 83 -4.21 23.69 -19.69
CA SER A 83 -4.10 24.98 -18.98
C SER A 83 -4.76 24.93 -17.59
N ILE A 84 -4.24 25.72 -16.64
CA ILE A 84 -4.84 25.83 -15.30
C ILE A 84 -6.14 26.66 -15.24
N GLY A 85 -6.59 27.21 -16.38
CA GLY A 85 -7.85 27.94 -16.52
C GLY A 85 -7.77 29.37 -16.01
N ILE A 86 -7.55 29.53 -14.70
CA ILE A 86 -7.46 30.83 -14.03
C ILE A 86 -6.05 31.10 -13.48
N TRP A 87 -5.81 32.33 -13.05
CA TRP A 87 -4.57 32.69 -12.35
C TRP A 87 -4.47 31.97 -11.01
N GLY A 88 -3.35 31.26 -10.82
CA GLY A 88 -3.00 30.67 -9.53
C GLY A 88 -2.32 31.69 -8.61
N LEU A 89 -2.51 31.55 -7.30
CA LEU A 89 -1.79 32.32 -6.29
C LEU A 89 -0.92 31.39 -5.45
N ASP A 90 0.39 31.55 -5.58
CA ASP A 90 1.37 30.94 -4.68
C ASP A 90 1.52 31.85 -3.45
N VAL A 91 0.88 31.47 -2.35
CA VAL A 91 0.85 32.27 -1.12
C VAL A 91 2.23 32.35 -0.47
N PRO A 92 3.01 31.25 -0.28
CA PRO A 92 4.36 31.36 0.26
C PRO A 92 5.29 32.27 -0.55
N ALA A 93 5.23 32.21 -1.87
CA ALA A 93 6.07 33.04 -2.74
C ALA A 93 5.46 34.41 -3.07
N LEU A 94 4.21 34.66 -2.68
CA LEU A 94 3.40 35.81 -3.07
C LEU A 94 3.48 36.11 -4.58
N SER A 95 3.33 35.07 -5.40
CA SER A 95 3.49 35.16 -6.86
C SER A 95 2.29 34.57 -7.61
N LEU A 96 2.00 35.15 -8.77
CA LEU A 96 0.91 34.72 -9.64
C LEU A 96 1.40 33.68 -10.65
N ARG A 97 0.55 32.68 -10.92
CA ARG A 97 0.79 31.60 -11.89
C ARG A 97 -0.11 31.80 -13.10
N ASN A 98 0.50 32.08 -14.25
CA ASN A 98 -0.20 32.46 -15.47
C ASN A 98 -0.83 31.23 -16.15
N PRO A 99 -2.15 31.21 -16.44
CA PRO A 99 -2.81 30.13 -17.16
C PRO A 99 -2.30 29.91 -18.59
N SER A 100 -1.64 30.90 -19.21
CA SER A 100 -1.00 30.72 -20.52
C SER A 100 0.31 29.93 -20.44
N THR A 101 0.92 29.83 -19.25
CA THR A 101 2.24 29.20 -19.04
C THR A 101 2.11 27.90 -18.27
N TYR A 102 1.33 27.89 -17.19
CA TYR A 102 1.24 26.76 -16.27
C TYR A 102 0.22 25.72 -16.72
N LYS A 103 0.51 24.47 -16.37
CA LYS A 103 -0.23 23.28 -16.76
C LYS A 103 -0.80 22.57 -15.54
N ASP A 104 -1.96 21.95 -15.70
CA ASP A 104 -2.62 21.26 -14.60
C ASP A 104 -1.73 20.17 -14.01
N LEU A 105 -1.76 20.07 -12.69
CA LEU A 105 -1.05 19.08 -11.89
C LEU A 105 -1.24 17.65 -12.41
N MET A 106 -2.42 17.30 -12.93
CA MET A 106 -2.73 15.96 -13.43
C MET A 106 -2.28 15.74 -14.89
N SER A 107 -1.55 16.67 -15.49
CA SER A 107 -0.95 16.52 -16.81
C SER A 107 0.51 16.09 -16.74
N TYR A 108 1.10 15.71 -17.88
CA TYR A 108 2.55 15.47 -18.00
C TYR A 108 3.31 16.67 -18.57
N CYS A 109 2.65 17.82 -18.69
CA CYS A 109 3.27 19.06 -19.16
C CYS A 109 3.70 19.94 -17.99
N GLY A 110 4.72 20.75 -18.21
CA GLY A 110 5.21 21.72 -17.21
C GLY A 110 5.29 23.15 -17.75
N PRO A 111 5.50 24.14 -16.87
CA PRO A 111 5.55 24.01 -15.41
C PRO A 111 4.16 23.71 -14.82
N GLU A 112 4.11 22.89 -13.77
CA GLU A 112 2.87 22.40 -13.19
C GLU A 112 2.29 23.35 -12.13
N TRP A 113 0.96 23.40 -12.06
CA TRP A 113 0.18 24.05 -11.02
C TRP A 113 -1.23 23.44 -10.98
N VAL A 114 -1.92 23.49 -9.84
CA VAL A 114 -3.28 22.94 -9.74
C VAL A 114 -4.29 23.87 -10.44
N SER A 115 -5.06 23.37 -11.41
CA SER A 115 -6.18 24.14 -11.98
C SER A 115 -7.31 24.33 -10.97
N ASP A 116 -8.16 25.32 -11.21
CA ASP A 116 -9.40 25.48 -10.44
C ASP A 116 -10.32 24.27 -10.55
N TYR A 117 -10.42 23.65 -11.73
CA TYR A 117 -11.18 22.43 -11.98
C TYR A 117 -10.68 21.27 -11.11
N THR A 118 -9.37 20.98 -11.16
CA THR A 118 -8.75 19.90 -10.38
C THR A 118 -8.86 20.20 -8.88
N TRP A 119 -8.59 21.45 -8.47
CA TRP A 119 -8.70 21.89 -7.07
C TRP A 119 -10.13 21.70 -6.52
N ALA A 120 -11.14 22.20 -7.23
CA ALA A 120 -12.53 22.11 -6.82
C ALA A 120 -12.99 20.65 -6.71
N ALA A 121 -12.59 19.80 -7.66
CA ALA A 121 -12.89 18.37 -7.61
C ALA A 121 -12.23 17.67 -6.42
N MET A 122 -10.96 17.95 -6.14
CA MET A 122 -10.25 17.38 -4.98
C MET A 122 -10.85 17.86 -3.66
N LEU A 123 -11.22 19.15 -3.58
CA LEU A 123 -11.91 19.71 -2.41
C LEU A 123 -13.28 19.05 -2.21
N GLY A 124 -14.06 18.91 -3.28
CA GLY A 124 -15.34 18.20 -3.29
C GLY A 124 -15.19 16.74 -2.86
N TYR A 125 -14.17 16.03 -3.35
CA TYR A 125 -13.86 14.66 -2.93
C TYR A 125 -13.57 14.57 -1.43
N ARG A 126 -12.87 15.55 -0.86
CA ARG A 126 -12.60 15.59 0.59
C ARG A 126 -13.84 15.94 1.42
N GLN A 127 -14.74 16.79 0.90
CA GLN A 127 -15.96 17.21 1.58
C GLN A 127 -17.10 16.19 1.48
N GLY A 128 -17.27 15.55 0.32
CA GLY A 128 -18.35 14.60 0.05
C GLY A 128 -17.92 13.14 -0.02
N GLY A 129 -16.62 12.86 0.00
CA GLY A 129 -16.12 11.51 -0.27
C GLY A 129 -16.46 10.49 0.82
N PRO A 130 -16.27 9.19 0.52
CA PRO A 130 -16.43 8.08 1.46
C PRO A 130 -15.53 8.20 2.71
N ASN A 131 -14.64 9.21 2.77
CA ASN A 131 -13.86 9.57 3.94
C ASN A 131 -14.73 10.07 5.11
N ASN A 132 -15.87 10.71 4.82
CA ASN A 132 -16.75 11.29 5.84
C ASN A 132 -17.89 10.34 6.25
N LEU A 133 -18.14 9.28 5.47
CA LEU A 133 -19.23 8.31 5.71
C LEU A 133 -18.77 7.02 6.42
N VAL A 134 -17.46 6.84 6.67
CA VAL A 134 -16.90 5.68 7.40
C VAL A 134 -16.20 6.12 8.69
N ALA A 135 -16.73 7.15 9.35
CA ALA A 135 -16.43 7.40 10.76
C ALA A 135 -17.18 6.42 11.70
N GLY A 136 -17.89 5.43 11.16
CA GLY A 136 -18.16 4.18 11.86
C GLY A 136 -16.98 3.24 11.70
N GLY A 137 -15.84 3.57 12.32
CA GLY A 137 -14.66 2.71 12.32
C GLY A 137 -15.05 1.34 12.86
N SER A 138 -15.06 0.32 12.00
CA SER A 138 -15.19 -1.05 12.47
C SER A 138 -14.11 -1.28 13.52
N ALA A 139 -14.49 -1.80 14.68
CA ALA A 139 -13.54 -1.99 15.77
C ALA A 139 -12.35 -2.83 15.30
N SER A 140 -11.14 -2.44 15.71
CA SER A 140 -9.98 -3.29 15.48
C SER A 140 -10.22 -4.65 16.12
N ARG A 141 -9.95 -5.70 15.36
CA ARG A 141 -10.07 -7.09 15.80
C ARG A 141 -9.01 -7.92 15.11
N ARG A 142 -8.74 -9.11 15.67
CA ARG A 142 -7.80 -10.04 15.06
C ARG A 142 -8.28 -10.43 13.66
N GLY A 143 -7.39 -10.30 12.69
CA GLY A 143 -7.64 -10.59 11.29
C GLY A 143 -6.38 -11.10 10.60
N LEU A 144 -6.55 -11.65 9.40
CA LEU A 144 -5.45 -12.12 8.57
C LEU A 144 -5.23 -11.15 7.42
N LEU A 145 -4.08 -10.47 7.39
CA LEU A 145 -3.62 -9.71 6.25
C LEU A 145 -3.27 -10.68 5.11
N VAL A 146 -3.99 -10.56 4.01
CA VAL A 146 -3.71 -11.26 2.75
C VAL A 146 -3.36 -10.21 1.70
N TRP A 147 -2.24 -10.42 1.01
CA TRP A 147 -1.70 -9.43 0.09
C TRP A 147 -0.77 -10.04 -0.95
N GLY A 148 -0.59 -9.32 -2.05
CA GLY A 148 0.19 -9.80 -3.18
C GLY A 148 0.05 -8.90 -4.40
N ARG A 149 0.53 -9.43 -5.53
CA ARG A 149 0.46 -8.77 -6.83
C ARG A 149 0.16 -9.75 -7.94
N ILE A 150 -0.55 -9.26 -8.95
CA ILE A 150 -0.89 -9.94 -10.19
C ILE A 150 -0.14 -9.19 -11.29
N THR A 151 0.70 -9.90 -12.02
CA THR A 151 1.46 -9.36 -13.17
C THR A 151 1.27 -10.27 -14.37
N PRO A 152 1.62 -9.82 -15.59
CA PRO A 152 1.63 -10.67 -16.77
C PRO A 152 2.44 -11.96 -16.58
N ASN A 153 3.52 -11.87 -15.79
CA ASN A 153 4.44 -12.97 -15.52
C ASN A 153 3.96 -13.93 -14.43
N GLY A 154 3.00 -13.54 -13.60
CA GLY A 154 2.46 -14.45 -12.59
C GLY A 154 1.71 -13.78 -11.43
N LEU A 155 1.19 -14.64 -10.56
CA LEU A 155 0.55 -14.27 -9.31
C LEU A 155 1.55 -14.48 -8.17
N VAL A 156 1.86 -13.42 -7.44
CA VAL A 156 2.66 -13.47 -6.22
C VAL A 156 1.74 -13.29 -5.03
N LEU A 157 1.68 -14.31 -4.17
CA LEU A 157 1.05 -14.23 -2.86
C LEU A 157 2.15 -14.04 -1.82
N GLU A 158 2.12 -12.96 -1.05
CA GLU A 158 3.10 -12.68 0.01
C GLU A 158 2.74 -13.46 1.30
N PRO A 159 3.67 -13.63 2.26
CA PRO A 159 3.36 -14.26 3.55
C PRO A 159 2.23 -13.52 4.26
N ALA A 160 1.25 -14.28 4.76
CA ALA A 160 0.12 -13.72 5.50
C ALA A 160 0.53 -13.35 6.94
N PHE A 161 -0.13 -12.35 7.52
CA PHE A 161 0.11 -11.94 8.91
C PHE A 161 -1.20 -11.88 9.68
N ALA A 162 -1.23 -12.45 10.89
CA ALA A 162 -2.27 -12.06 11.83
C ALA A 162 -1.98 -10.61 12.30
N VAL A 163 -3.01 -9.78 12.24
CA VAL A 163 -2.94 -8.34 12.57
C VAL A 163 -4.18 -7.94 13.36
N ASP A 164 -4.05 -6.89 14.16
CA ASP A 164 -5.17 -6.26 14.86
C ASP A 164 -5.59 -5.03 14.04
N ALA A 165 -6.47 -5.27 13.07
CA ALA A 165 -6.97 -4.24 12.17
C ALA A 165 -8.41 -4.56 11.76
N PRO A 166 -9.24 -3.54 11.46
CA PRO A 166 -10.59 -3.77 10.99
C PRO A 166 -10.59 -4.57 9.68
N PRO A 167 -11.56 -5.48 9.46
CA PRO A 167 -11.70 -6.16 8.18
C PRO A 167 -11.83 -5.15 7.05
N THR A 168 -11.01 -5.30 6.02
CA THR A 168 -11.00 -4.35 4.91
C THR A 168 -12.21 -4.62 4.00
N PRO A 169 -13.09 -3.63 3.73
CA PRO A 169 -14.09 -3.77 2.69
C PRO A 169 -13.41 -3.96 1.33
N VAL A 170 -13.87 -4.91 0.52
CA VAL A 170 -13.38 -5.10 -0.85
C VAL A 170 -14.54 -5.09 -1.81
N ARG A 171 -14.33 -4.55 -3.01
CA ARG A 171 -15.30 -4.70 -4.10
C ARG A 171 -15.28 -6.14 -4.58
N PRO A 172 -16.43 -6.84 -4.68
CA PRO A 172 -16.47 -8.16 -5.32
C PRO A 172 -15.93 -8.09 -6.75
N GLY A 173 -15.27 -9.16 -7.19
CA GLY A 173 -14.64 -9.20 -8.50
C GLY A 173 -14.21 -10.61 -8.91
N PRO A 174 -13.46 -10.73 -10.01
CA PRO A 174 -13.15 -12.02 -10.64
C PRO A 174 -12.11 -12.84 -9.85
N HIS A 175 -11.40 -12.22 -8.90
CA HIS A 175 -10.37 -12.90 -8.12
C HIS A 175 -10.96 -13.48 -6.85
N ARG A 176 -10.32 -14.53 -6.33
CA ARG A 176 -10.77 -15.22 -5.13
C ARG A 176 -9.60 -15.59 -4.25
N VAL A 177 -9.74 -15.34 -2.94
CA VAL A 177 -8.89 -15.94 -1.91
C VAL A 177 -9.69 -16.96 -1.13
N GLU A 178 -9.05 -18.06 -0.76
CA GLU A 178 -9.58 -19.10 0.12
C GLU A 178 -8.59 -19.39 1.25
N LEU A 179 -9.13 -19.48 2.46
CA LEU A 179 -8.46 -19.98 3.66
C LEU A 179 -8.84 -21.45 3.80
N ARG A 180 -7.87 -22.35 3.90
CA ARG A 180 -8.10 -23.80 3.86
C ARG A 180 -7.48 -24.51 5.06
N ALA A 181 -8.16 -25.55 5.53
CA ALA A 181 -7.62 -26.50 6.50
C ALA A 181 -6.75 -27.57 5.84
N ALA A 182 -6.06 -28.37 6.65
CA ALA A 182 -5.13 -29.40 6.19
C ALA A 182 -5.80 -30.50 5.35
N ASP A 183 -7.08 -30.77 5.61
CA ASP A 183 -7.93 -31.70 4.86
C ASP A 183 -8.49 -31.10 3.55
N GLY A 184 -8.17 -29.84 3.23
CA GLY A 184 -8.65 -29.12 2.06
C GLY A 184 -9.96 -28.36 2.26
N THR A 185 -10.63 -28.50 3.43
CA THR A 185 -11.86 -27.79 3.77
C THR A 185 -11.65 -26.27 3.67
N VAL A 186 -12.56 -25.57 2.98
CA VAL A 186 -12.53 -24.10 2.91
C VAL A 186 -13.10 -23.53 4.22
N LEU A 187 -12.24 -22.89 5.00
CA LEU A 187 -12.56 -22.25 6.27
C LEU A 187 -13.19 -20.86 6.07
N GLY A 188 -12.85 -20.21 4.97
CA GLY A 188 -13.37 -18.91 4.59
C GLY A 188 -12.89 -18.53 3.19
N PHE A 189 -13.63 -17.65 2.52
CA PHE A 189 -13.23 -17.15 1.22
C PHE A 189 -13.65 -15.70 1.04
N ARG A 190 -13.06 -15.04 0.05
CA ARG A 190 -13.45 -13.69 -0.36
C ARG A 190 -13.21 -13.52 -1.85
N GLN A 191 -14.22 -13.01 -2.55
CA GLN A 191 -14.07 -12.55 -3.92
C GLN A 191 -13.67 -11.07 -3.90
N PHE A 192 -12.80 -10.67 -4.82
CA PHE A 192 -12.31 -9.30 -4.88
C PHE A 192 -11.98 -8.85 -6.30
N ALA A 193 -12.13 -7.55 -6.54
CA ALA A 193 -11.50 -6.81 -7.62
C ALA A 193 -10.27 -6.08 -7.08
N THR A 194 -9.27 -5.90 -7.93
CA THR A 194 -8.11 -5.05 -7.66
C THR A 194 -8.50 -3.57 -7.73
N GLU A 195 -7.70 -2.73 -7.08
CA GLU A 195 -7.90 -1.28 -7.12
C GLU A 195 -7.35 -0.72 -8.44
N LEU A 196 -8.03 0.27 -8.99
CA LEU A 196 -7.64 0.91 -10.26
C LEU A 196 -6.52 1.91 -10.01
N HIS A 197 -5.48 1.89 -10.84
CA HIS A 197 -4.50 2.98 -10.97
C HIS A 197 -4.54 3.53 -12.40
N SER A 198 -4.05 4.76 -12.58
CA SER A 198 -4.13 5.51 -13.85
C SER A 198 -2.86 5.44 -14.69
N ASP A 199 -1.77 4.93 -14.13
CA ASP A 199 -0.42 5.26 -14.61
C ASP A 199 0.18 4.14 -15.45
N LEU A 200 -0.37 2.92 -15.35
CA LEU A 200 -0.03 1.82 -16.25
C LEU A 200 -1.28 1.29 -16.95
N PRO A 201 -1.14 0.73 -18.17
CA PRO A 201 -2.23 0.02 -18.81
C PRO A 201 -2.80 -1.07 -17.88
N THR A 202 -4.12 -1.25 -17.91
CA THR A 202 -4.79 -2.31 -17.14
C THR A 202 -4.15 -3.67 -17.40
N GLY A 203 -3.94 -4.46 -16.35
CA GLY A 203 -3.29 -5.78 -16.43
C GLY A 203 -1.75 -5.76 -16.47
N THR A 204 -1.09 -4.59 -16.43
CA THR A 204 0.38 -4.49 -16.36
C THR A 204 0.92 -4.90 -14.99
N GLU A 205 0.30 -4.39 -13.93
CA GLU A 205 0.58 -4.79 -12.56
C GLU A 205 -0.61 -4.37 -11.70
N GLU A 206 -1.13 -5.29 -10.89
CA GLU A 206 -2.23 -5.03 -9.98
C GLU A 206 -1.86 -5.56 -8.60
N ALA A 207 -1.98 -4.73 -7.57
CA ALA A 207 -1.75 -5.16 -6.19
C ALA A 207 -3.06 -5.32 -5.45
N PHE A 208 -3.06 -6.23 -4.48
CA PHE A 208 -4.16 -6.41 -3.53
C PHE A 208 -3.58 -6.50 -2.12
N ALA A 209 -4.29 -5.91 -1.17
CA ALA A 209 -4.05 -6.15 0.24
C ALA A 209 -5.34 -5.87 1.02
N PHE A 210 -5.76 -6.81 1.84
CA PHE A 210 -6.94 -6.67 2.68
C PHE A 210 -6.83 -7.56 3.91
N VAL A 211 -7.53 -7.17 4.97
CA VAL A 211 -7.65 -7.96 6.20
C VAL A 211 -8.93 -8.79 6.14
N MET A 212 -8.78 -10.12 6.18
CA MET A 212 -9.88 -11.05 6.35
C MET A 212 -10.16 -11.29 7.84
N PRO A 213 -11.42 -11.45 8.25
CA PRO A 213 -11.77 -11.87 9.60
C PRO A 213 -11.06 -13.17 10.00
N LEU A 214 -10.47 -13.20 11.20
CA LEU A 214 -9.86 -14.39 11.79
C LEU A 214 -10.61 -14.75 13.07
N GLU A 215 -11.69 -15.52 12.93
CA GLU A 215 -12.49 -15.95 14.08
C GLU A 215 -11.70 -16.91 14.99
N PRO A 216 -12.03 -16.98 16.29
CA PRO A 216 -11.37 -17.90 17.22
C PRO A 216 -11.35 -19.34 16.69
N GLY A 217 -10.19 -19.99 16.69
CA GLY A 217 -9.99 -21.35 16.20
C GLY A 217 -9.79 -21.49 14.68
N LEU A 218 -10.03 -20.43 13.88
CA LEU A 218 -9.68 -20.47 12.46
C LEU A 218 -8.17 -20.47 12.26
N GLU A 219 -7.44 -19.71 13.08
CA GLU A 219 -5.97 -19.60 13.02
C GLU A 219 -5.26 -20.95 13.24
N THR A 220 -5.74 -21.76 14.19
CA THR A 220 -5.15 -23.08 14.48
C THR A 220 -5.46 -24.11 13.38
N ARG A 221 -6.64 -24.00 12.75
CA ARG A 221 -7.05 -24.86 11.64
C ARG A 221 -6.46 -24.45 10.30
N LEU A 222 -6.07 -23.18 10.14
CA LEU A 222 -5.56 -22.62 8.89
C LEU A 222 -4.27 -23.34 8.48
N ALA A 223 -4.29 -24.05 7.37
CA ALA A 223 -3.15 -24.78 6.83
C ALA A 223 -2.65 -24.18 5.51
N SER A 224 -3.52 -23.50 4.76
CA SER A 224 -3.10 -22.77 3.56
C SER A 224 -3.95 -21.55 3.23
N VAL A 225 -3.32 -20.61 2.51
CA VAL A 225 -3.99 -19.47 1.86
C VAL A 225 -3.78 -19.63 0.36
N GLN A 226 -4.87 -19.69 -0.39
CA GLN A 226 -4.85 -19.85 -1.84
C GLN A 226 -5.48 -18.63 -2.50
N VAL A 227 -4.84 -18.08 -3.53
CA VAL A 227 -5.37 -17.01 -4.37
C VAL A 227 -5.50 -17.51 -5.80
N ARG A 228 -6.64 -17.19 -6.42
CA ARG A 228 -6.96 -17.43 -7.83
C ARG A 228 -7.18 -16.11 -8.53
N ALA A 229 -6.37 -15.81 -9.53
CA ALA A 229 -6.44 -14.58 -10.30
C ALA A 229 -5.88 -14.78 -11.72
N GLY A 230 -6.54 -14.22 -12.74
CA GLY A 230 -6.07 -14.30 -14.14
C GLY A 230 -5.82 -15.72 -14.64
N GLY A 231 -6.68 -16.68 -14.26
CA GLY A 231 -6.51 -18.11 -14.59
C GLY A 231 -5.39 -18.83 -13.85
N ARG A 232 -4.65 -18.13 -12.99
CA ARG A 232 -3.53 -18.68 -12.20
C ARG A 232 -3.96 -18.95 -10.77
N VAL A 233 -3.26 -19.88 -10.13
CA VAL A 233 -3.44 -20.23 -8.72
C VAL A 233 -2.10 -20.14 -8.02
N GLN A 234 -2.04 -19.41 -6.91
CA GLN A 234 -0.89 -19.39 -6.02
C GLN A 234 -1.35 -19.79 -4.62
N GLU A 235 -0.55 -20.58 -3.93
CA GLU A 235 -0.87 -21.05 -2.59
C GLU A 235 0.35 -20.94 -1.69
N ARG A 236 0.12 -20.53 -0.44
CA ARG A 236 1.07 -20.72 0.66
C ARG A 236 0.51 -21.75 1.61
N ARG A 237 1.36 -22.70 2.02
CA ARG A 237 1.02 -23.78 2.93
C ARG A 237 1.91 -23.71 4.16
N VAL A 238 1.36 -24.06 5.31
CA VAL A 238 2.14 -24.33 6.51
C VAL A 238 3.09 -25.50 6.21
N GLY A 239 4.36 -25.37 6.62
CA GLY A 239 5.35 -26.42 6.43
C GLY A 239 4.97 -27.72 7.15
N THR A 240 5.42 -28.86 6.64
CA THR A 240 5.11 -30.19 7.19
C THR A 240 5.94 -30.56 8.43
N GLY A 241 6.96 -29.76 8.77
CA GLY A 241 7.81 -29.94 9.95
C GLY A 241 7.44 -28.99 11.10
N ALA A 242 7.70 -29.43 12.34
CA ALA A 242 7.60 -28.57 13.50
C ALA A 242 8.65 -27.44 13.38
N LYS A 243 8.18 -26.20 13.13
CA LYS A 243 9.06 -25.04 13.08
C LYS A 243 9.60 -24.72 14.46
N ARG A 244 10.88 -24.35 14.53
CA ARG A 244 11.45 -23.85 15.79
C ARG A 244 10.80 -22.52 16.12
N GLN A 245 10.56 -22.29 17.40
CA GLN A 245 10.10 -20.99 17.87
C GLN A 245 11.11 -19.91 17.45
N PRO A 246 10.67 -18.74 16.94
CA PRO A 246 11.59 -17.71 16.48
C PRO A 246 12.40 -17.18 17.67
N ALA A 247 13.72 -17.16 17.50
CA ALA A 247 14.69 -16.63 18.45
C ALA A 247 15.48 -15.50 17.76
N PRO A 248 14.86 -14.33 17.53
CA PRO A 248 15.55 -13.21 16.91
C PRO A 248 16.70 -12.72 17.78
N SER A 249 17.77 -12.28 17.13
CA SER A 249 18.87 -11.60 17.81
C SER A 249 18.90 -10.13 17.40
N LEU A 250 19.20 -9.25 18.35
CA LEU A 250 19.34 -7.83 18.10
C LEU A 250 20.73 -7.40 18.57
N ARG A 251 21.54 -6.92 17.63
CA ARG A 251 22.93 -6.54 17.88
C ARG A 251 23.13 -5.07 17.58
N ALA A 252 23.65 -4.31 18.54
CA ALA A 252 24.02 -2.93 18.30
C ALA A 252 25.06 -2.84 17.17
N ARG A 253 24.83 -1.93 16.23
CA ARG A 253 25.83 -1.43 15.29
C ARG A 253 26.26 -0.04 15.75
N GLY A 254 27.56 0.25 15.62
CA GLY A 254 28.04 1.62 15.79
C GLY A 254 27.23 2.58 14.91
N ALA A 255 27.13 3.85 15.32
CA ALA A 255 26.32 4.92 14.70
C ALA A 255 24.80 4.88 14.97
N GLY A 256 24.36 4.34 16.12
CA GLY A 256 22.98 4.50 16.57
C GLY A 256 21.97 3.69 15.75
N ALA A 257 22.35 2.47 15.37
CA ALA A 257 21.47 1.49 14.74
C ALA A 257 21.70 0.11 15.37
N SER A 258 20.71 -0.77 15.30
CA SER A 258 20.80 -2.17 15.70
C SER A 258 20.41 -3.04 14.52
N THR A 259 21.05 -4.21 14.38
CA THR A 259 20.69 -5.20 13.37
C THR A 259 19.83 -6.28 14.01
N LEU A 260 18.61 -6.41 13.54
CA LEU A 260 17.72 -7.53 13.84
C LEU A 260 18.05 -8.67 12.87
N GLU A 261 18.27 -9.87 13.40
CA GLU A 261 18.51 -11.10 12.63
C GLU A 261 17.53 -12.20 13.05
N TRP A 262 17.07 -12.99 12.07
CA TRP A 262 16.17 -14.13 12.29
C TRP A 262 16.34 -15.20 11.21
N ASP A 263 15.81 -16.40 11.47
CA ASP A 263 15.80 -17.49 10.49
C ASP A 263 14.74 -17.25 9.41
N ALA A 264 15.19 -16.79 8.24
CA ALA A 264 14.33 -16.55 7.08
C ALA A 264 13.85 -17.83 6.38
N THR A 265 14.45 -18.98 6.68
CA THR A 265 14.03 -20.28 6.13
C THR A 265 12.71 -20.70 6.77
N ASP A 266 12.64 -20.61 8.09
CA ASP A 266 11.41 -20.91 8.86
C ASP A 266 10.42 -19.75 8.80
N TYR A 267 10.91 -18.50 8.79
CA TYR A 267 10.07 -17.29 8.81
C TYR A 267 10.46 -16.32 7.69
N PRO A 268 9.93 -16.51 6.46
CA PRO A 268 10.33 -15.72 5.28
C PRO A 268 10.12 -14.20 5.42
N MET A 269 9.27 -13.77 6.35
CA MET A 269 9.01 -12.35 6.58
C MET A 269 8.64 -12.07 8.04
N VAL A 270 9.03 -10.89 8.53
CA VAL A 270 8.65 -10.38 9.85
C VAL A 270 7.99 -9.00 9.70
N LEU A 271 6.86 -8.82 10.38
CA LEU A 271 6.24 -7.52 10.58
C LEU A 271 6.78 -6.92 11.89
N VAL A 272 7.44 -5.76 11.78
CA VAL A 272 8.10 -5.07 12.89
C VAL A 272 7.27 -3.86 13.27
N ARG A 273 6.87 -3.78 14.54
CA ARG A 273 6.17 -2.63 15.13
C ARG A 273 6.94 -2.07 16.32
N GLU A 274 6.83 -0.77 16.53
CA GLU A 274 7.18 -0.18 17.83
C GLU A 274 6.16 -0.65 18.89
N ALA A 275 6.62 -1.13 20.04
CA ALA A 275 5.73 -1.69 21.05
C ALA A 275 4.83 -0.63 21.70
N GLY A 276 5.34 0.59 21.89
CA GLY A 276 4.59 1.67 22.56
C GLY A 276 3.54 2.34 21.67
N SER A 277 3.87 2.60 20.41
CA SER A 277 2.98 3.31 19.47
C SER A 277 2.15 2.35 18.58
N GLY A 278 2.57 1.09 18.45
CA GLY A 278 2.01 0.15 17.47
C GLY A 278 2.38 0.45 16.02
N ARG A 279 3.15 1.52 15.77
CA ARG A 279 3.57 1.98 14.44
C ARG A 279 4.34 0.89 13.72
N ILE A 280 3.94 0.58 12.48
CA ILE A 280 4.70 -0.32 11.63
C ILE A 280 6.02 0.35 11.23
N VAL A 281 7.12 -0.34 11.54
CA VAL A 281 8.48 0.05 11.14
C VAL A 281 8.83 -0.60 9.81
N SER A 282 8.54 -1.90 9.64
CA SER A 282 8.93 -2.64 8.44
C SER A 282 8.12 -3.93 8.24
N PHE A 283 7.95 -4.30 6.97
CA PHE A 283 7.73 -5.68 6.55
C PHE A 283 9.07 -6.20 6.01
N ALA A 284 9.87 -6.82 6.88
CA ALA A 284 11.25 -7.19 6.56
C ALA A 284 11.36 -8.63 6.08
N ARG A 285 12.25 -8.86 5.12
CA ARG A 285 12.52 -10.16 4.48
C ARG A 285 14.03 -10.40 4.43
N GLY A 286 14.44 -11.65 4.21
CA GLY A 286 15.85 -12.00 4.01
C GLY A 286 16.67 -12.18 5.29
N GLY A 287 16.03 -12.27 6.46
CA GLY A 287 16.67 -12.68 7.71
C GLY A 287 17.44 -11.58 8.43
N THR A 288 17.45 -10.36 7.88
CA THR A 288 18.11 -9.22 8.51
C THR A 288 17.36 -7.91 8.28
N LEU A 289 17.39 -7.01 9.26
CA LEU A 289 16.84 -5.66 9.19
C LEU A 289 17.71 -4.70 10.01
N ALA A 290 18.12 -3.59 9.41
CA ALA A 290 18.68 -2.47 10.17
C ALA A 290 17.54 -1.67 10.82
N VAL A 291 17.64 -1.47 12.13
CA VAL A 291 16.67 -0.73 12.94
C VAL A 291 17.38 0.49 13.57
N PRO A 292 16.82 1.71 13.49
CA PRO A 292 17.41 2.87 14.17
C PRO A 292 17.40 2.69 15.70
N ALA A 293 18.46 3.08 16.42
CA ALA A 293 18.56 2.91 17.88
C ALA A 293 17.53 3.71 18.70
N ARG A 294 16.79 4.62 18.07
CA ARG A 294 15.71 5.38 18.73
C ARG A 294 14.41 4.61 18.88
N THR A 295 14.26 3.47 18.20
CA THR A 295 13.12 2.60 18.47
C THR A 295 13.40 1.94 19.83
N GLY A 296 12.52 2.13 20.81
CA GLY A 296 12.59 1.37 22.07
C GLY A 296 12.21 -0.10 21.86
N SER A 297 11.39 -0.68 22.73
CA SER A 297 10.94 -2.06 22.55
C SER A 297 10.18 -2.26 21.22
N LEU A 298 10.47 -3.36 20.54
CA LEU A 298 9.82 -3.78 19.29
C LEU A 298 8.92 -4.98 19.53
N ARG A 299 7.78 -5.01 18.83
CA ARG A 299 6.96 -6.20 18.64
C ARG A 299 7.21 -6.77 17.26
N LEU A 300 7.63 -8.02 17.21
CA LEU A 300 7.98 -8.76 16.01
C LEU A 300 6.91 -9.83 15.77
N THR A 301 6.23 -9.78 14.63
CA THR A 301 5.30 -10.83 14.20
C THR A 301 5.95 -11.60 13.07
N PHE A 302 6.40 -12.83 13.32
CA PHE A 302 7.05 -13.68 12.33
C PHE A 302 6.01 -14.47 11.56
N SER A 303 6.02 -14.39 10.23
CA SER A 303 5.14 -15.20 9.38
C SER A 303 5.87 -16.41 8.87
N ASP A 304 5.24 -17.57 9.01
CA ASP A 304 5.74 -18.84 8.49
C ASP A 304 5.33 -19.08 7.02
N GLY A 305 4.66 -18.09 6.42
CA GLY A 305 3.99 -18.14 5.12
C GLY A 305 2.46 -18.06 5.23
N VAL A 306 1.88 -18.56 6.33
CA VAL A 306 0.43 -18.68 6.54
C VAL A 306 0.04 -18.23 7.95
N ARG A 307 0.73 -18.74 8.97
CA ARG A 307 0.51 -18.47 10.40
C ARG A 307 1.57 -17.52 10.92
N THR A 308 1.30 -16.94 12.09
CA THR A 308 2.22 -16.02 12.73
C THR A 308 2.55 -16.37 14.17
N VAL A 309 3.75 -15.99 14.60
CA VAL A 309 4.20 -16.08 15.98
C VAL A 309 4.77 -14.72 16.40
N GLU A 310 4.34 -14.21 17.56
CA GLU A 310 4.79 -12.92 18.08
C GLU A 310 5.94 -13.04 19.08
N ARG A 311 6.86 -12.07 19.06
CA ARG A 311 7.93 -11.86 20.05
C ARG A 311 8.05 -10.39 20.38
N ALA A 312 8.48 -10.09 21.60
CA ALA A 312 8.95 -8.77 21.98
C ALA A 312 10.47 -8.81 22.12
N VAL A 313 11.14 -7.73 21.69
CA VAL A 313 12.58 -7.54 21.90
C VAL A 313 12.83 -6.10 22.31
N ASP A 314 13.78 -5.89 23.22
CA ASP A 314 14.25 -4.55 23.57
C ASP A 314 15.44 -4.17 22.70
N VAL A 315 15.42 -2.95 22.18
CA VAL A 315 16.53 -2.41 21.41
C VAL A 315 17.61 -1.93 22.38
N PRO A 316 18.85 -2.45 22.28
CA PRO A 316 19.95 -2.05 23.15
C PRO A 316 20.35 -0.58 23.02
#